data_AF-A0AAF0QTQ6-F1
#
_entry.id   AF-A0AAF0QTQ6-F1
#
_cell.length_a   1.000
_cell.length_b   1.000
_cell.length_c   1.000
_cell.angle_alpha   90.00
_cell.angle_beta   90.00
_cell.angle_gamma   90.00
#
_symmetry.space_group_name_H-M   'P 1'
#
loop_
_entity.id
_entity.type
_entity.pdbx_description
1 polymer ?
#
loop_
_entity_poly.entity_id
_entity_poly.type
_entity_poly.pdbx_seq_one_letter_code
_entity_poly.pdbx_strand_id
1 'polypeptide(L)'
;GILVKLYSTLVYRERRAELLQKWRLKGGVFLIGYTAFRNLTLGKNIKERHVAREICQALQDGPDILVCDEAHIIKNTRADVTQALKQVKCQRRIALTGSPLQNNLMEYYCMVDFVREGFLGSSHEFRNRQVIFPFYCTVLTFYRSHILYEHLKGFVQRMDMNVVKMDLPPKTVYVMSVKLSPLQRKLYKRFLDVHGFTKDKVSGEKIMKRSFFAGYQALAQNAKQNIFKQYENMPFAHVCVLIFTTSADIY
;
A
#
# COMPACT_ATOMS: atom_id res chain seq x y z
N GLY A 1 27.38 -2.38 -14.92
CA GLY A 1 26.74 -1.29 -14.15
C GLY A 1 26.86 -1.57 -12.67
N ILE A 2 27.09 -0.55 -11.84
CA ILE A 2 27.20 -0.72 -10.38
C ILE A 2 25.80 -0.83 -9.78
N LEU A 3 25.58 -1.81 -8.91
CA LEU A 3 24.39 -1.90 -8.09
C LEU A 3 24.71 -1.41 -6.68
N VAL A 4 24.08 -0.31 -6.26
CA VAL A 4 24.20 0.24 -4.90
C VAL A 4 22.87 0.00 -4.18
N LYS A 5 22.91 -0.64 -3.01
CA LYS A 5 21.71 -0.90 -2.20
C LYS A 5 21.83 -0.23 -0.83
N LEU A 6 20.86 0.61 -0.49
CA LEU A 6 20.69 1.18 0.85
C LEU A 6 19.51 0.50 1.56
N TYR A 7 19.75 -0.67 2.16
CA TYR A 7 18.83 -1.23 3.14
C TYR A 7 19.06 -0.58 4.51
N SER A 8 17.96 -0.28 5.22
CA SER A 8 17.97 0.59 6.40
C SER A 8 18.68 0.00 7.63
N THR A 9 19.08 -1.28 7.60
CA THR A 9 19.68 -2.01 8.72
C THR A 9 21.16 -2.37 8.55
N LEU A 10 21.66 -2.52 7.32
CA LEU A 10 23.01 -3.05 7.05
C LEU A 10 24.04 -1.99 6.65
N VAL A 11 23.59 -0.78 6.30
CA VAL A 11 24.49 0.32 5.93
C VAL A 11 24.43 1.41 7.01
N TYR A 12 25.54 1.56 7.73
CA TYR A 12 25.75 2.67 8.68
C TYR A 12 25.41 4.00 8.02
N ARG A 13 24.74 4.88 8.79
CA ARG A 13 24.24 6.18 8.28
C ARG A 13 25.35 7.02 7.63
N GLU A 14 26.56 6.93 8.17
CA GLU A 14 27.74 7.67 7.72
C GLU A 14 28.21 7.25 6.32
N ARG A 15 28.05 5.97 5.96
CA ARG A 15 28.50 5.44 4.66
C ARG A 15 27.53 5.76 3.51
N ARG A 16 26.35 6.31 3.80
CA ARG A 16 25.30 6.55 2.79
C ARG A 16 25.69 7.67 1.82
N ALA A 17 26.37 8.71 2.32
CA ALA A 17 26.85 9.82 1.49
C ALA A 17 27.92 9.34 0.50
N GLU A 18 28.88 8.54 0.98
CA GLU A 18 29.95 7.94 0.17
C GLU A 18 29.38 7.06 -0.95
N LEU A 19 28.44 6.17 -0.62
CA LEU A 19 27.78 5.30 -1.61
C LEU A 19 27.02 6.09 -2.67
N LEU A 20 26.36 7.19 -2.27
CA LEU A 20 25.63 8.05 -3.18
C LEU A 20 26.57 8.79 -4.12
N GLN A 21 27.67 9.36 -3.61
CA GLN A 21 28.70 9.99 -4.44
C GLN A 21 29.32 8.99 -5.42
N LYS A 22 29.65 7.78 -4.95
CA LYS A 22 30.19 6.72 -5.81
C LYS A 22 29.22 6.34 -6.93
N TRP A 23 27.92 6.26 -6.64
CA TRP A 23 26.89 6.03 -7.66
C TRP A 23 26.80 7.19 -8.65
N ARG A 24 26.84 8.44 -8.19
CA ARG A 24 26.82 9.61 -9.09
C ARG A 24 28.01 9.63 -10.05
N LEU A 25 29.20 9.31 -9.56
CA LEU A 25 30.43 9.35 -10.36
C LEU A 25 30.51 8.21 -11.37
N LYS A 26 30.10 7.00 -10.98
CA LYS A 26 30.30 5.79 -11.79
C LYS A 26 29.04 5.33 -12.54
N GLY A 27 27.88 5.92 -12.23
CA GLY A 27 26.58 5.50 -12.73
C GLY A 27 26.15 4.11 -12.24
N GLY A 28 25.02 3.64 -12.77
CA GLY A 28 24.44 2.32 -12.46
C GLY A 28 23.08 2.41 -11.78
N VAL A 29 22.71 1.36 -11.04
CA VAL A 29 21.40 1.22 -10.39
C VAL A 29 21.55 1.51 -8.89
N PHE A 30 20.75 2.43 -8.40
CA PHE A 30 20.67 2.76 -6.98
C PHE A 30 19.32 2.32 -6.40
N LEU A 31 19.37 1.45 -5.40
CA LEU A 31 18.19 0.92 -4.72
C LEU A 31 18.11 1.49 -3.31
N ILE A 32 16.95 2.06 -2.99
CA ILE A 32 16.68 2.70 -1.70
C ILE A 32 15.23 2.45 -1.30
N GLY A 33 14.99 2.14 -0.03
CA GLY A 33 13.63 2.00 0.49
C GLY A 33 12.93 3.36 0.67
N TYR A 34 11.61 3.40 0.49
CA TYR A 34 10.79 4.63 0.59
C TYR A 34 11.04 5.45 1.85
N THR A 35 11.14 4.82 3.02
CA THR A 35 11.38 5.51 4.29
C THR A 35 12.76 6.17 4.31
N ALA A 36 13.79 5.46 3.83
CA ALA A 36 15.15 5.99 3.77
C ALA A 36 15.23 7.14 2.76
N PHE A 37 14.64 6.97 1.57
CA PHE A 37 14.55 8.00 0.56
C PHE A 37 13.87 9.26 1.09
N ARG A 38 12.66 9.15 1.64
CA ARG A 38 11.93 10.26 2.26
C ARG A 38 12.76 10.98 3.32
N ASN A 39 13.39 10.23 4.22
CA ASN A 39 14.15 10.85 5.30
C ASN A 39 15.40 11.58 4.79
N LEU A 40 16.10 11.00 3.81
CA LEU A 40 17.29 11.62 3.21
C LEU A 40 16.92 12.85 2.38
N THR A 41 15.89 12.78 1.53
CA THR A 41 15.43 13.90 0.71
C THR A 41 14.86 15.05 1.55
N LEU A 42 14.27 14.76 2.71
CA LEU A 42 13.79 15.79 3.63
C LEU A 42 14.84 16.23 4.68
N GLY A 43 16.09 15.75 4.58
CA GLY A 43 17.16 16.08 5.53
C GLY A 43 16.90 15.63 6.97
N LYS A 44 15.98 14.70 7.20
CA LYS A 44 15.62 14.21 8.55
C LYS A 44 16.77 13.35 9.10
N ASN A 45 17.18 13.62 10.34
CA ASN A 45 18.22 12.89 11.09
C ASN A 45 19.67 13.05 10.59
N ILE A 46 19.98 14.13 9.85
CA ILE A 46 21.35 14.53 9.51
C ILE A 46 21.67 15.80 10.29
N LYS A 47 22.73 15.77 11.12
CA LYS A 47 23.11 16.90 11.98
C LYS A 47 23.68 18.08 11.18
N GLU A 48 24.47 17.78 10.15
CA GLU A 48 25.14 18.77 9.32
C GLU A 48 24.26 19.21 8.15
N ARG A 49 23.89 20.50 8.13
CA ARG A 49 23.02 21.05 7.08
C ARG A 49 23.63 20.98 5.68
N HIS A 50 24.95 21.10 5.56
CA HIS A 50 25.62 21.08 4.26
C HIS A 50 25.53 19.68 3.62
N VAL A 51 25.94 18.64 4.36
CA VAL A 51 25.83 17.24 3.93
C VAL A 51 24.38 16.86 3.61
N ALA A 52 23.42 17.33 4.41
CA ALA A 52 22.00 17.10 4.13
C ALA A 52 21.60 17.67 2.76
N ARG A 53 21.99 18.90 2.44
CA ARG A 53 21.67 19.52 1.13
C ARG A 53 22.31 18.78 -0.03
N GLU A 54 23.57 18.37 0.10
CA GLU A 54 24.26 17.61 -0.95
C GLU A 54 23.56 16.29 -1.25
N ILE A 55 23.17 15.54 -0.21
CA ILE A 55 22.42 14.29 -0.36
C ILE A 55 21.06 14.55 -1.02
N CYS A 56 20.33 15.58 -0.59
CA CYS A 56 19.05 15.95 -1.18
C CYS A 56 19.20 16.25 -2.68
N GLN A 57 20.15 17.11 -3.05
CA GLN A 57 20.42 17.46 -4.44
C GLN A 57 20.86 16.25 -5.26
N ALA A 58 21.68 15.37 -4.68
CA ALA A 58 22.13 14.15 -5.33
C ALA A 58 20.99 13.16 -5.63
N LEU A 59 19.99 13.08 -4.76
CA LEU A 59 18.81 12.24 -4.97
C LEU A 59 17.77 12.89 -5.90
N GLN A 60 17.66 14.22 -5.90
CA GLN A 60 16.68 14.95 -6.72
C GLN A 60 17.14 15.14 -8.17
N ASP A 61 18.40 15.51 -8.41
CA ASP A 61 18.94 15.84 -9.73
C ASP A 61 19.88 14.75 -10.28
N GLY A 62 19.77 13.53 -9.75
CA GLY A 62 20.66 12.41 -10.05
C GLY A 62 20.17 11.46 -11.16
N PRO A 63 18.96 10.87 -11.05
CA PRO A 63 18.58 9.72 -11.87
C PRO A 63 17.95 10.08 -13.21
N ASP A 64 18.34 9.36 -14.28
CA ASP A 64 17.67 9.44 -15.58
C ASP A 64 16.28 8.77 -15.57
N ILE A 65 16.16 7.67 -14.82
CA ILE A 65 14.96 6.85 -14.68
C ILE A 65 14.67 6.62 -13.20
N LEU A 66 13.43 6.88 -12.79
CA LEU A 66 12.93 6.56 -11.46
C LEU A 66 11.93 5.40 -11.55
N VAL A 67 12.22 4.30 -10.86
CA VAL A 67 11.34 3.14 -10.76
C VAL A 67 10.82 3.02 -9.33
N CYS A 68 9.50 3.00 -9.18
CA CYS A 68 8.80 2.86 -7.92
C CYS A 68 8.09 1.50 -7.87
N ASP A 69 8.58 0.60 -7.02
CA ASP A 69 7.92 -0.67 -6.75
C ASP A 69 6.84 -0.53 -5.68
N GLU A 70 5.78 -1.34 -5.76
CA GLU A 70 4.59 -1.19 -4.92
C GLU A 70 4.05 0.25 -4.89
N ALA A 71 3.88 0.83 -6.07
CA ALA A 71 3.46 2.21 -6.29
C ALA A 71 2.10 2.57 -5.63
N HIS A 72 1.33 1.58 -5.19
CA HIS A 72 0.15 1.79 -4.34
C HIS A 72 0.49 2.53 -3.02
N ILE A 73 1.77 2.59 -2.61
CA ILE A 73 2.26 3.46 -1.54
C ILE A 73 2.03 4.96 -1.86
N ILE A 74 2.04 5.34 -3.14
CA ILE A 74 1.82 6.71 -3.66
C ILE A 74 0.32 7.00 -3.77
N LYS A 75 -0.38 6.88 -2.63
CA LYS A 75 -1.85 6.96 -2.57
C LYS A 75 -2.40 8.37 -2.33
N ASN A 76 -1.55 9.31 -1.93
CA ASN A 76 -1.94 10.65 -1.54
C ASN A 76 -0.90 11.67 -2.01
N THR A 77 -1.32 12.66 -2.77
CA THR A 77 -0.45 13.77 -3.22
C THR A 77 0.20 14.51 -2.06
N ARG A 78 -0.47 14.64 -0.91
CA ARG A 78 0.04 15.37 0.27
C ARG A 78 0.99 14.56 1.14
N ALA A 79 1.19 13.27 0.88
CA ALA A 79 2.08 12.47 1.70
C ALA A 79 3.54 12.89 1.48
N ASP A 80 4.33 12.97 2.58
CA ASP A 80 5.76 13.29 2.55
C ASP A 80 6.53 12.47 1.50
N VAL A 81 6.21 11.18 1.37
CA VAL A 81 6.84 10.28 0.39
C VAL A 81 6.52 10.72 -1.04
N THR A 82 5.26 10.99 -1.35
CA THR A 82 4.83 11.43 -2.68
C THR A 82 5.46 12.76 -3.06
N GLN A 83 5.52 13.70 -2.12
CA GLN A 83 6.17 15.00 -2.32
C GLN A 83 7.67 14.84 -2.57
N ALA A 84 8.36 14.03 -1.77
CA ALA A 84 9.78 13.75 -1.96
C ALA A 84 10.07 13.07 -3.32
N LEU A 85 9.22 12.16 -3.78
CA LEU A 85 9.37 11.50 -5.08
C LEU A 85 9.10 12.46 -6.24
N LYS A 86 8.09 13.33 -6.11
CA LYS A 86 7.78 14.34 -7.13
C LYS A 86 8.93 15.32 -7.36
N GLN A 87 9.71 15.63 -6.32
CA GLN A 87 10.89 16.50 -6.40
C GLN A 87 12.05 15.90 -7.21
N VAL A 88 12.04 14.60 -7.52
CA VAL A 88 13.07 13.97 -8.32
C VAL A 88 12.92 14.38 -9.79
N LYS A 89 13.88 15.14 -10.29
CA LYS A 89 14.00 15.48 -11.71
C LYS A 89 14.54 14.26 -12.43
N CYS A 90 13.68 13.65 -13.24
CA CYS A 90 14.01 12.50 -14.08
C CYS A 90 13.21 12.59 -15.38
N GLN A 91 13.77 12.06 -16.46
CA GLN A 91 13.10 12.06 -17.77
C GLN A 91 11.99 11.02 -17.85
N ARG A 92 12.15 9.90 -17.12
CA ARG A 92 11.25 8.75 -17.20
C ARG A 92 10.90 8.26 -15.79
N ARG A 93 9.61 8.06 -15.54
CA ARG A 93 9.08 7.49 -14.30
C ARG A 93 8.33 6.21 -14.61
N ILE A 94 8.58 5.17 -13.82
CA ILE A 94 7.92 3.88 -13.93
C ILE A 94 7.34 3.54 -12.56
N ALA A 95 6.06 3.23 -12.52
CA ALA A 95 5.35 2.79 -11.33
C ALA A 95 4.92 1.33 -11.51
N LEU A 96 5.38 0.44 -10.64
CA LEU A 96 5.04 -0.97 -10.63
C LEU A 96 4.11 -1.25 -9.46
N THR A 97 3.05 -2.03 -9.68
CA THR A 97 2.14 -2.44 -8.61
C THR A 97 1.49 -3.78 -8.94
N GLY A 98 1.52 -4.72 -7.99
CA GLY A 98 0.81 -6.00 -8.09
C GLY A 98 -0.65 -5.93 -7.65
N SER A 99 -1.03 -4.85 -6.95
CA SER A 99 -2.39 -4.64 -6.43
C SER A 99 -3.11 -3.62 -7.30
N PRO A 100 -3.92 -4.05 -8.29
CA PRO A 100 -4.65 -3.11 -9.11
C PRO A 100 -5.79 -2.47 -8.31
N LEU A 101 -5.53 -1.30 -7.73
CA LEU A 101 -6.51 -0.21 -7.59
C LEU A 101 -7.86 -0.57 -6.95
N GLN A 102 -7.86 -1.39 -5.91
CA GLN A 102 -9.12 -1.91 -5.37
C GLN A 102 -9.89 -0.91 -4.49
N ASN A 103 -9.29 0.20 -4.04
CA ASN A 103 -9.87 0.95 -2.92
C ASN A 103 -10.17 2.44 -3.11
N ASN A 104 -9.72 3.14 -4.17
CA ASN A 104 -10.05 4.56 -4.38
C ASN A 104 -9.57 5.08 -5.75
N LEU A 105 -10.46 5.66 -6.58
CA LEU A 105 -10.07 6.32 -7.84
C LEU A 105 -9.06 7.47 -7.63
N MET A 106 -9.06 8.10 -6.45
CA MET A 106 -8.08 9.15 -6.12
C MET A 106 -6.67 8.59 -5.94
N GLU A 107 -6.52 7.35 -5.46
CA GLU A 107 -5.20 6.73 -5.35
C GLU A 107 -4.63 6.47 -6.75
N TYR A 108 -5.50 6.09 -7.70
CA TYR A 108 -5.10 5.95 -9.09
C TYR A 108 -4.65 7.27 -9.69
N TYR A 109 -5.42 8.34 -9.47
CA TYR A 109 -5.05 9.68 -9.90
C TYR A 109 -3.66 10.06 -9.36
N CYS A 110 -3.38 9.81 -8.08
CA CYS A 110 -2.08 10.12 -7.49
C CYS A 110 -0.93 9.37 -8.18
N MET A 111 -1.12 8.09 -8.53
CA MET A 111 -0.10 7.31 -9.24
C MET A 111 0.09 7.79 -10.68
N VAL A 112 -1.00 8.04 -11.42
CA VAL A 112 -0.92 8.54 -12.80
C VAL A 112 -0.26 9.93 -12.83
N ASP A 113 -0.67 10.82 -11.93
CA ASP A 113 -0.09 12.16 -11.80
C ASP A 113 1.37 12.13 -11.33
N PHE A 114 1.79 11.12 -10.57
CA PHE A 114 3.20 10.91 -10.25
C PHE A 114 4.03 10.53 -11.49
N VAL A 115 3.51 9.62 -12.33
CA VAL A 115 4.19 9.15 -13.55
C VAL A 115 4.17 10.22 -14.64
N ARG A 116 3.02 10.86 -14.85
CA ARG A 116 2.78 11.85 -15.91
C ARG A 116 1.93 12.99 -15.35
N GLU A 117 2.62 13.94 -14.72
CA GLU A 117 2.01 15.08 -14.05
C GLU A 117 1.11 15.89 -14.98
N GLY A 118 -0.09 16.24 -14.49
CA GLY A 118 -1.06 17.05 -15.22
C GLY A 118 -1.85 16.33 -16.33
N PHE A 119 -1.54 15.08 -16.67
CA PHE A 119 -2.24 14.35 -17.74
C PHE A 119 -3.75 14.23 -17.54
N LEU A 120 -4.16 14.03 -16.28
CA LEU A 120 -5.58 13.90 -15.89
C LEU A 120 -6.20 15.23 -15.41
N GLY A 121 -5.50 16.35 -15.61
CA GLY A 121 -5.88 17.67 -15.08
C GLY A 121 -5.70 17.77 -13.56
N SER A 122 -6.30 18.80 -12.96
CA SER A 122 -6.21 19.02 -11.52
C SER A 122 -6.94 17.94 -10.72
N SER A 123 -6.54 17.71 -9.46
CA SER A 123 -7.18 16.72 -8.60
C SER A 123 -8.67 16.99 -8.39
N HIS A 124 -9.07 18.26 -8.47
CA HIS A 124 -10.45 18.70 -8.34
C HIS A 124 -11.25 18.41 -9.63
N GLU A 125 -10.71 18.72 -10.80
CA GLU A 125 -11.32 18.37 -12.08
C GLU A 125 -11.46 16.87 -12.25
N PHE A 126 -10.42 16.09 -11.91
CA PHE A 126 -10.48 14.64 -11.98
C PHE A 126 -11.57 14.09 -11.06
N ARG A 127 -11.65 14.60 -9.82
CA ARG A 127 -12.70 14.22 -8.89
C ARG A 127 -14.08 14.56 -9.44
N ASN A 128 -14.31 15.74 -9.98
CA ASN A 128 -15.62 16.10 -10.54
C ASN A 128 -15.99 15.29 -11.79
N ARG A 129 -14.99 14.94 -12.61
CA ARG A 129 -15.18 14.11 -13.81
C ARG A 129 -15.47 12.64 -13.47
N GLN A 130 -14.82 12.09 -12.45
CA GLN A 130 -14.87 10.64 -12.15
C GLN A 130 -15.73 10.28 -10.94
N VAL A 131 -15.82 11.15 -9.94
CA VAL A 131 -16.66 10.99 -8.75
C VAL A 131 -17.98 11.70 -9.00
N ILE A 132 -18.97 10.94 -9.46
CA ILE A 132 -20.36 11.31 -9.24
C ILE A 132 -20.65 11.02 -7.76
N PHE A 133 -21.41 11.92 -7.14
CA PHE A 133 -22.05 11.78 -5.84
C PHE A 133 -22.59 10.34 -5.56
N PRO A 134 -22.70 9.95 -4.29
CA PRO A 134 -22.64 8.56 -3.88
C PRO A 134 -23.85 7.75 -4.37
N PHE A 135 -23.57 6.51 -4.78
CA PHE A 135 -24.44 5.34 -4.60
C PHE A 135 -25.56 4.99 -5.62
N TYR A 136 -25.92 5.81 -6.62
CA TYR A 136 -27.18 5.55 -7.35
C TYR A 136 -27.11 5.21 -8.85
N CYS A 137 -25.95 5.20 -9.50
CA CYS A 137 -25.91 4.86 -10.93
C CYS A 137 -24.66 4.07 -11.33
N THR A 138 -24.74 2.75 -11.22
CA THR A 138 -23.66 1.81 -11.57
C THR A 138 -23.22 1.94 -13.04
N VAL A 139 -24.18 2.09 -13.96
CA VAL A 139 -23.94 2.15 -15.41
C VAL A 139 -23.06 3.34 -15.80
N LEU A 140 -23.34 4.53 -15.27
CA LEU A 140 -22.58 5.74 -15.59
C LEU A 140 -21.15 5.68 -15.03
N THR A 141 -20.97 5.06 -13.86
CA THR A 141 -19.64 4.81 -13.27
C THR A 141 -18.82 3.85 -14.13
N PHE A 142 -19.43 2.79 -14.66
CA PHE A 142 -18.74 1.87 -15.58
C PHE A 142 -18.33 2.57 -16.87
N TYR A 143 -19.22 3.35 -17.48
CA TYR A 143 -18.92 4.10 -18.71
C TYR A 143 -17.75 5.09 -18.53
N ARG A 144 -17.74 5.86 -17.43
CA ARG A 144 -16.64 6.79 -17.13
C ARG A 144 -15.31 6.09 -16.83
N SER A 145 -15.36 4.94 -16.15
CA SER A 145 -14.19 4.11 -15.91
C SER A 145 -13.62 3.54 -17.21
N HIS A 146 -14.48 3.15 -18.15
CA HIS A 146 -14.07 2.69 -19.47
C HIS A 146 -13.38 3.81 -20.27
N ILE A 147 -13.94 5.02 -20.30
CA ILE A 147 -13.29 6.17 -20.95
C ILE A 147 -11.92 6.44 -20.34
N LEU A 148 -11.82 6.45 -19.00
CA LEU A 148 -10.56 6.64 -18.31
C LEU A 148 -9.55 5.54 -18.68
N TYR A 149 -9.99 4.29 -18.77
CA TYR A 149 -9.14 3.19 -19.20
C TYR A 149 -8.61 3.40 -20.63
N GLU A 150 -9.47 3.75 -21.58
CA GLU A 150 -9.05 4.03 -22.96
C GLU A 150 -8.05 5.19 -23.06
N HIS A 151 -8.23 6.24 -22.27
CA HIS A 151 -7.26 7.35 -22.18
C HIS A 151 -5.88 6.92 -21.66
N LEU A 152 -5.82 5.85 -20.87
CA LEU A 152 -4.62 5.39 -20.17
C LEU A 152 -3.94 4.21 -20.85
N LYS A 153 -4.63 3.54 -21.77
CA LYS A 153 -4.18 2.34 -22.51
C LYS A 153 -2.82 2.52 -23.19
N GLY A 154 -2.45 3.73 -23.58
CA GLY A 154 -1.16 4.01 -24.23
C GLY A 154 0.07 3.91 -23.33
N PHE A 155 -0.09 3.95 -22.00
CA PHE A 155 1.06 3.91 -21.07
C PHE A 155 0.82 3.12 -19.78
N VAL A 156 -0.41 2.66 -19.53
CA VAL A 156 -0.72 1.75 -18.44
C VAL A 156 -0.81 0.34 -19.00
N GLN A 157 0.11 -0.52 -18.56
CA GLN A 157 0.14 -1.93 -18.93
C GLN A 157 -0.34 -2.75 -17.74
N ARG A 158 -1.37 -3.58 -17.96
CA ARG A 158 -1.90 -4.51 -16.97
C ARG A 158 -1.98 -5.89 -17.60
N MET A 159 -1.32 -6.84 -16.95
CA MET A 159 -1.40 -8.26 -17.30
C MET A 159 -2.18 -8.98 -16.21
N ASP A 160 -3.23 -9.69 -16.60
CA ASP A 160 -3.97 -10.55 -15.68
C ASP A 160 -3.29 -11.92 -15.58
N MET A 161 -3.58 -12.67 -14.51
CA MET A 161 -3.02 -14.01 -14.27
C MET A 161 -3.25 -15.00 -15.41
N ASN A 162 -4.18 -14.71 -16.33
CA ASN A 162 -4.41 -15.50 -17.53
C ASN A 162 -3.15 -15.66 -18.38
N VAL A 163 -2.20 -14.71 -18.36
CA VAL A 163 -0.97 -14.78 -19.16
C VAL A 163 -0.01 -15.88 -18.69
N VAL A 164 -0.07 -16.29 -17.42
CA VAL A 164 0.80 -17.33 -16.83
C VAL A 164 0.04 -18.61 -16.49
N LYS A 165 -1.25 -18.69 -16.85
CA LYS A 165 -2.15 -19.78 -16.41
C LYS A 165 -1.70 -21.16 -16.91
N MET A 166 -1.03 -21.21 -18.06
CA MET A 166 -0.55 -22.47 -18.66
C MET A 166 0.82 -22.90 -18.11
N ASP A 167 1.58 -21.96 -17.53
CA ASP A 167 2.93 -22.22 -17.03
C ASP A 167 2.96 -22.54 -15.52
N LEU A 168 1.86 -22.26 -14.81
CA LEU A 168 1.75 -22.43 -13.37
C LEU A 168 0.71 -23.51 -12.99
N PRO A 169 0.94 -24.30 -11.92
CA PRO A 169 -0.06 -25.19 -11.37
C PRO A 169 -1.37 -24.46 -11.02
N PRO A 170 -2.53 -25.13 -11.07
CA PRO A 170 -3.80 -24.51 -10.73
C PRO A 170 -3.82 -24.04 -9.27
N LYS A 171 -4.21 -22.77 -9.07
CA LYS A 171 -4.38 -22.20 -7.73
C LYS A 171 -5.60 -22.83 -7.05
N THR A 172 -5.38 -23.54 -5.96
CA THR A 172 -6.45 -24.07 -5.10
C THR A 172 -6.65 -23.15 -3.89
N VAL A 173 -7.89 -22.75 -3.61
CA VAL A 173 -8.23 -21.86 -2.48
C VAL A 173 -9.20 -22.58 -1.56
N TYR A 174 -8.82 -22.70 -0.28
CA TYR A 174 -9.64 -23.29 0.76
C TYR A 174 -10.16 -22.21 1.70
N VAL A 175 -11.49 -22.13 1.84
CA VAL A 175 -12.15 -21.26 2.82
C VAL A 175 -12.56 -22.13 4.00
N MET A 176 -11.89 -21.93 5.14
CA MET A 176 -12.15 -22.70 6.35
C MET A 176 -12.88 -21.82 7.38
N SER A 177 -14.16 -22.13 7.59
CA SER A 177 -14.97 -21.50 8.62
C SER A 177 -14.74 -22.20 9.95
N VAL A 178 -14.21 -21.49 10.94
CA VAL A 178 -13.91 -22.06 12.26
C VAL A 178 -14.78 -21.42 13.34
N LYS A 179 -15.34 -22.27 14.22
CA LYS A 179 -16.12 -21.82 15.37
C LYS A 179 -15.20 -21.23 16.44
N LEU A 180 -15.61 -20.11 17.04
CA LEU A 180 -14.92 -19.53 18.19
C LEU A 180 -14.98 -20.50 19.38
N SER A 181 -13.84 -20.68 20.06
CA SER A 181 -13.78 -21.42 21.33
C SER A 181 -14.66 -20.77 22.41
N PRO A 182 -15.05 -21.51 23.46
CA PRO A 182 -15.87 -20.96 24.55
C PRO A 182 -15.25 -19.71 25.19
N LEU A 183 -13.94 -19.70 25.43
CA LEU A 183 -13.22 -18.56 25.99
C LEU A 183 -13.22 -17.35 25.03
N GLN A 184 -12.92 -17.57 23.75
CA GLN A 184 -12.96 -16.50 22.74
C GLN A 184 -14.36 -15.91 22.60
N ARG A 185 -15.41 -16.74 22.65
CA ARG A 185 -16.80 -16.26 22.63
C ARG A 185 -17.12 -15.39 23.85
N LYS A 186 -16.66 -15.78 25.04
CA LYS A 186 -16.84 -14.99 26.28
C LYS A 186 -16.12 -13.64 26.21
N LEU A 187 -14.87 -13.64 25.73
CA LEU A 187 -14.09 -12.40 25.54
C LEU A 187 -14.72 -11.50 24.49
N TYR A 188 -15.18 -12.07 23.38
CA TYR A 188 -15.84 -11.34 22.30
C TYR A 188 -17.15 -10.71 22.76
N LYS A 189 -18.01 -11.46 23.47
CA LYS A 189 -19.24 -10.91 24.09
C LYS A 189 -18.91 -9.76 25.04
N ARG A 190 -17.94 -9.93 25.94
CA ARG A 190 -17.51 -8.87 26.86
C ARG A 190 -16.99 -7.64 26.13
N PHE A 191 -16.25 -7.82 25.05
CA PHE A 191 -15.75 -6.73 24.22
C PHE A 191 -16.89 -5.93 23.58
N LEU A 192 -17.89 -6.62 23.01
CA LEU A 192 -19.08 -5.99 22.44
C LEU A 192 -19.91 -5.24 23.50
N ASP A 193 -20.04 -5.80 24.71
CA ASP A 193 -20.74 -5.15 25.83
C ASP A 193 -20.07 -3.84 26.25
N VAL A 194 -18.73 -3.85 26.37
CA VAL A 194 -17.95 -2.66 26.74
C VAL A 194 -18.06 -1.56 25.69
N HIS A 195 -18.24 -1.93 24.41
CA HIS A 195 -18.33 -0.98 23.30
C HIS A 195 -19.77 -0.68 22.87
N GLY A 196 -20.77 -1.10 23.67
CA GLY A 196 -22.16 -0.69 23.51
C GLY A 196 -22.91 -1.32 22.34
N PHE A 197 -22.45 -2.45 21.80
CA PHE A 197 -23.11 -3.13 20.68
C PHE A 197 -24.25 -4.09 21.10
N THR A 198 -24.47 -4.28 22.41
CA THR A 198 -25.41 -5.27 22.96
C THR A 198 -26.51 -4.67 23.85
N LYS A 199 -26.55 -3.35 24.05
CA LYS A 199 -27.60 -2.69 24.86
C LYS A 199 -28.19 -1.49 24.12
N ASP A 200 -29.52 -1.43 24.07
CA ASP A 200 -30.37 -0.32 23.60
C ASP A 200 -30.25 0.96 24.46
N LYS A 201 -29.04 1.35 24.88
CA LYS A 201 -28.79 2.65 25.49
C LYS A 201 -28.15 3.56 24.46
N VAL A 202 -29.02 4.26 23.74
CA VAL A 202 -28.71 5.52 23.06
C VAL A 202 -28.41 6.57 24.13
N SER A 203 -27.25 6.49 24.75
CA SER A 203 -26.74 7.55 25.63
C SER A 203 -25.49 8.14 24.99
N GLY A 204 -25.71 9.12 24.13
CA GLY A 204 -25.07 10.44 24.08
C GLY A 204 -23.55 10.64 24.12
N GLU A 205 -22.72 9.63 24.41
CA GLU A 205 -21.28 9.80 24.53
C GLU A 205 -20.55 9.29 23.30
N LYS A 206 -20.03 10.24 22.52
CA LYS A 206 -19.10 10.07 21.39
C LYS A 206 -17.74 9.49 21.81
N ILE A 207 -17.68 8.71 22.88
CA ILE A 207 -16.43 8.21 23.46
C ILE A 207 -16.23 6.74 23.01
N MET A 208 -15.07 6.49 22.40
CA MET A 208 -14.49 5.17 22.06
C MET A 208 -14.84 4.44 20.75
N LYS A 209 -15.30 5.11 19.68
CA LYS A 209 -15.25 4.50 18.33
C LYS A 209 -13.84 4.42 17.71
N ARG A 210 -12.86 5.20 18.21
CA ARG A 210 -11.51 5.30 17.60
C ARG A 210 -10.63 4.05 17.80
N SER A 211 -10.90 3.21 18.80
CA SER A 211 -10.08 2.01 19.10
C SER A 211 -10.84 0.68 18.98
N PHE A 212 -12.16 0.71 18.73
CA PHE A 212 -12.97 -0.51 18.59
C PHE A 212 -12.39 -1.45 17.53
N PHE A 213 -12.12 -0.94 16.32
CA PHE A 213 -11.60 -1.77 15.23
C PHE A 213 -10.20 -2.34 15.55
N ALA A 214 -9.33 -1.58 16.23
CA ALA A 214 -8.03 -2.07 16.64
C ALA A 214 -8.13 -3.19 17.68
N GLY A 215 -8.97 -3.01 18.71
CA GLY A 215 -9.24 -4.03 19.73
C GLY A 215 -9.93 -5.28 19.15
N TYR A 216 -10.88 -5.08 18.25
CA TYR A 216 -11.56 -6.16 17.52
C TYR A 216 -10.56 -6.98 16.70
N GLN A 217 -9.69 -6.31 15.96
CA GLN A 217 -8.69 -6.96 15.11
C GLN A 217 -7.66 -7.74 15.94
N ALA A 218 -7.27 -7.24 17.11
CA ALA A 218 -6.40 -7.96 18.04
C ALA A 218 -7.07 -9.23 18.61
N LEU A 219 -8.36 -9.17 18.97
CA LEU A 219 -9.14 -10.33 19.41
C LEU A 219 -9.27 -11.38 18.28
N ALA A 220 -9.54 -10.93 17.05
CA ALA A 220 -9.64 -11.79 15.88
C ALA A 220 -8.29 -12.44 15.49
N GLN A 221 -7.17 -11.73 15.63
CA GLN A 221 -5.83 -12.28 15.36
C GLN A 221 -5.43 -13.38 16.35
N ASN A 222 -5.73 -13.21 17.65
CA ASN A 222 -5.51 -14.26 18.66
C ASN A 222 -6.35 -15.51 18.36
N ALA A 223 -7.53 -15.35 17.75
CA ALA A 223 -8.31 -16.49 17.29
C ALA A 223 -7.63 -17.25 16.14
N LYS A 224 -6.97 -16.55 15.21
CA LYS A 224 -6.27 -17.15 14.07
C LYS A 224 -5.03 -17.96 14.46
N GLN A 225 -4.24 -17.50 15.44
CA GLN A 225 -2.99 -18.19 15.84
C GLN A 225 -3.23 -19.60 16.41
N ASN A 226 -4.30 -19.81 17.17
CA ASN A 226 -4.64 -21.13 17.70
C ASN A 226 -5.13 -22.09 16.61
N ILE A 227 -5.76 -21.56 15.57
CA ILE A 227 -6.25 -22.35 14.45
C ILE A 227 -5.08 -22.83 13.58
N PHE A 228 -4.11 -21.96 13.26
CA PHE A 228 -2.94 -22.38 12.47
C PHE A 228 -2.22 -23.58 13.09
N LYS A 229 -2.02 -23.59 14.42
CA LYS A 229 -1.40 -24.72 15.14
C LYS A 229 -2.20 -26.02 15.05
N GLN A 230 -3.52 -25.94 14.89
CA GLN A 230 -4.40 -27.11 14.78
C GLN A 230 -4.35 -27.76 13.38
N TYR A 231 -3.96 -27.00 12.36
CA TYR A 231 -3.92 -27.43 10.94
C TYR A 231 -2.49 -27.49 10.36
N GLU A 232 -1.47 -27.28 11.18
CA GLU A 232 -0.04 -27.27 10.79
C GLU A 232 0.43 -28.63 10.24
N ASN A 233 -0.22 -29.72 10.63
CA ASN A 233 0.08 -31.09 10.19
C ASN A 233 -0.70 -31.53 8.94
N MET A 234 -1.39 -30.63 8.23
CA MET A 234 -2.09 -30.99 7.00
C MET A 234 -1.13 -31.06 5.79
N PRO A 235 -1.28 -32.07 4.91
CA PRO A 235 -0.34 -32.34 3.81
C PRO A 235 -0.31 -31.27 2.69
N PHE A 236 -1.07 -30.18 2.81
CA PHE A 236 -1.27 -29.19 1.76
C PHE A 236 -0.46 -27.88 1.94
N ALA A 237 0.50 -27.85 2.87
CA ALA A 237 1.19 -26.62 3.29
C ALA A 237 2.00 -25.88 2.21
N HIS A 238 2.30 -26.51 1.05
CA HIS A 238 3.30 -25.99 0.13
C HIS A 238 2.80 -24.99 -0.92
N VAL A 239 1.49 -24.89 -1.20
CA VAL A 239 0.91 -23.86 -2.11
C VAL A 239 -0.53 -23.51 -1.69
N CYS A 240 -0.75 -23.19 -0.41
CA CYS A 240 -2.09 -22.88 0.11
C CYS A 240 -2.22 -21.44 0.59
N VAL A 241 -3.21 -20.73 0.07
CA VAL A 241 -3.74 -19.52 0.70
C VAL A 241 -4.92 -19.96 1.58
N LEU A 242 -4.69 -20.07 2.89
CA LEU A 242 -5.74 -20.37 3.87
C LEU A 242 -6.42 -19.07 4.29
N ILE A 243 -7.69 -18.92 3.93
CA ILE A 243 -8.51 -17.79 4.36
C ILE A 243 -9.36 -18.25 5.55
N PHE A 244 -9.00 -17.77 6.74
CA PHE A 244 -9.77 -18.00 7.96
C PHE A 244 -10.85 -16.91 8.10
N THR A 245 -12.10 -17.33 8.01
CA THR A 245 -13.27 -16.50 8.34
C THR A 245 -13.83 -16.96 9.67
N THR A 246 -14.11 -16.01 10.56
CA THR A 246 -14.89 -16.29 11.78
C THR A 246 -16.35 -16.06 11.43
N SER A 247 -17.15 -17.13 11.37
CA SER A 247 -18.60 -16.97 11.27
C SER A 247 -19.09 -16.42 12.61
N ALA A 248 -19.58 -15.18 12.59
CA ALA A 248 -20.38 -14.65 13.67
C ALA A 248 -21.81 -15.16 13.47
N ASP A 249 -22.02 -16.45 13.74
CA ASP A 249 -23.38 -16.98 13.92
C ASP A 249 -23.89 -16.41 15.25
N ILE A 250 -24.35 -15.16 15.19
CA ILE A 250 -25.08 -14.48 16.26
C ILE A 250 -26.53 -14.93 16.09
N TYR A 251 -26.85 -16.08 16.70
CA TYR A 251 -28.19 -16.38 17.16
C TYR A 251 -28.30 -15.99 18.63
#